data_AF-A0AAJ0GS14-F1
#
_entry.id   AF-A0AAJ0GS14-F1
#
_cell.length_a   1.000
_cell.length_b   1.000
_cell.length_c   1.000
_cell.angle_alpha   90.00
_cell.angle_beta   90.00
_cell.angle_gamma   90.00
#
_symmetry.space_group_name_H-M   'P 1'
#
loop_
_entity.id
_entity.type
_entity.pdbx_description
1 polymer ?
#
loop_
_entity_poly.entity_id
_entity_poly.type
_entity_poly.pdbx_seq_one_letter_code
_entity_poly.pdbx_strand_id
1 'polypeptide(L)'
;MNHDKGSYRNFVQSRCQTNPCVTGLAEYLRCRPGAASTIVTLDYPRSGQSAPNPRTVAQVDLAELIDTTPTTAGRILLVENIQPHLISLLGEILDVDPIFFAGHVTTDFQDIEKAPLPPSLAFFPSQIAEKGYLHLHYQQVLDLRSSGAFKSSSYSLKSDSNVPRNVRRLPHLSGRQLALARACCSILVKKIKDSWICLVLVDPPIKMVVETLGSGGRKSHPSMLLHGGFEDFGHSTSFASFGSVSSDRLPDKKSMLSDLLHYFRHQPPGFMVAKPRTLSLGYYPIRIVLAEWILYIHVTSRYFKYYEYSLHDIENRLHDGDIIDLQRWRRRYLQSRHKLILLSEFIDYWLQQEADKQPWVSVQKDIKHMLSQLEQYSRSLEHMVPMATSMVQLLDSRRSMLEAANVSRLTFIAVVFVPLSWVASLFSMCR
;
A
#
# COMPACT_ATOMS: atom_id res chain seq x y z
N MET A 1 5.33 -10.67 -46.97
CA MET A 1 4.81 -11.46 -45.83
C MET A 1 4.48 -10.49 -44.71
N ASN A 2 3.20 -10.15 -44.54
CA ASN A 2 2.75 -9.31 -43.43
C ASN A 2 2.80 -10.14 -42.15
N HIS A 3 3.80 -9.89 -41.30
CA HIS A 3 3.76 -10.38 -39.93
C HIS A 3 2.56 -9.74 -39.25
N ASP A 4 1.57 -10.56 -38.91
CA ASP A 4 0.46 -10.18 -38.05
C ASP A 4 1.08 -9.66 -36.74
N LYS A 5 1.00 -8.35 -36.48
CA LYS A 5 1.60 -7.75 -35.28
C LYS A 5 0.86 -8.34 -34.08
N GLY A 6 1.50 -9.27 -33.37
CA GLY A 6 0.93 -9.89 -32.18
C GLY A 6 0.54 -8.81 -31.16
N SER A 7 -0.67 -8.91 -30.60
CA SER A 7 -1.14 -8.02 -29.53
C SER A 7 -0.20 -8.05 -28.32
N TYR A 8 -0.16 -6.96 -27.56
CA TYR A 8 0.56 -6.92 -26.28
C TYR A 8 0.10 -7.98 -25.30
N ARG A 9 -1.16 -8.43 -25.36
CA ARG A 9 -1.62 -9.57 -24.56
C ARG A 9 -0.82 -10.83 -24.91
N ASN A 10 -0.67 -11.15 -26.19
CA ASN A 10 0.12 -12.29 -26.66
C ASN A 10 1.59 -12.16 -26.24
N PHE A 11 2.13 -10.93 -26.28
CA PHE A 11 3.47 -10.66 -25.78
C PHE A 11 3.59 -10.94 -24.28
N VAL A 12 2.65 -10.48 -23.46
CA VAL A 12 2.60 -10.76 -22.01
C VAL A 12 2.50 -12.27 -21.76
N GLN A 13 1.65 -13.00 -22.50
CA GLN A 13 1.56 -14.46 -22.39
C GLN A 13 2.87 -15.17 -22.74
N SER A 14 3.58 -14.72 -23.79
CA SER A 14 4.89 -15.25 -24.13
C SER A 14 5.91 -14.99 -23.00
N ARG A 15 5.90 -13.78 -22.42
CA ARG A 15 6.79 -13.41 -21.31
C ARG A 15 6.54 -14.18 -20.02
N CYS A 16 5.34 -14.74 -19.80
CA CYS A 16 5.09 -15.62 -18.66
C CYS A 16 5.97 -16.89 -18.68
N GLN A 17 6.40 -17.36 -19.86
CA GLN A 17 7.25 -18.55 -19.98
C GLN A 17 8.67 -18.31 -19.43
N THR A 18 9.21 -17.10 -19.64
CA THR A 18 10.55 -16.72 -19.16
C THR A 18 10.53 -16.02 -17.81
N ASN A 19 9.42 -15.35 -17.48
CA ASN A 19 9.26 -14.54 -16.28
C ASN A 19 7.94 -14.89 -15.58
N PRO A 20 7.93 -15.93 -14.72
CA PRO A 20 6.71 -16.35 -14.02
C PRO A 20 6.03 -15.24 -13.23
N CYS A 21 6.79 -14.26 -12.73
CA CYS A 21 6.28 -13.09 -11.99
C CYS A 21 5.31 -12.19 -12.80
N VAL A 22 5.21 -12.38 -14.12
CA VAL A 22 4.29 -11.68 -15.01
C VAL A 22 2.90 -12.34 -15.07
N THR A 23 2.74 -13.56 -14.54
CA THR A 23 1.47 -14.32 -14.63
C THR A 23 0.27 -13.55 -14.06
N GLY A 24 0.45 -12.84 -12.94
CA GLY A 24 -0.62 -12.00 -12.36
C GLY A 24 -1.09 -10.88 -13.30
N LEU A 25 -0.20 -10.34 -14.14
CA LEU A 25 -0.60 -9.40 -15.19
C LEU A 25 -1.40 -10.09 -16.29
N ALA A 26 -0.98 -11.27 -16.73
CA ALA A 26 -1.71 -12.02 -17.76
C ALA A 26 -3.15 -12.35 -17.33
N GLU A 27 -3.35 -12.68 -16.05
CA GLU A 27 -4.67 -12.87 -15.46
C GLU A 27 -5.46 -11.56 -15.40
N TYR A 28 -4.84 -10.47 -14.94
CA TYR A 28 -5.46 -9.16 -14.87
C TYR A 28 -5.94 -8.67 -16.25
N LEU A 29 -5.18 -8.92 -17.31
CA LEU A 29 -5.53 -8.53 -18.67
C LEU A 29 -6.79 -9.25 -19.22
N ARG A 30 -7.19 -10.36 -18.60
CA ARG A 30 -8.43 -11.10 -18.94
C ARG A 30 -9.66 -10.57 -18.20
N CYS A 31 -9.46 -9.77 -17.14
CA CYS A 31 -10.57 -9.21 -16.37
C CYS A 31 -11.40 -8.22 -17.20
N ARG A 32 -12.69 -8.12 -16.85
CA ARG A 32 -13.59 -7.12 -17.44
C ARG A 32 -13.17 -5.71 -17.02
N PRO A 33 -13.41 -4.70 -17.87
CA PRO A 33 -13.16 -3.31 -17.50
C PRO A 33 -14.02 -2.91 -16.30
N GLY A 34 -13.39 -2.35 -15.27
CA GLY A 34 -14.06 -1.76 -14.12
C GLY A 34 -14.37 -0.27 -14.35
N ALA A 35 -14.25 0.54 -13.31
CA ALA A 35 -14.44 1.99 -13.40
C ALA A 35 -13.47 2.64 -14.40
N ALA A 36 -13.88 3.75 -15.03
CA ALA A 36 -13.03 4.44 -16.01
C ALA A 36 -11.72 4.92 -15.37
N SER A 37 -10.63 4.87 -16.13
CA SER A 37 -9.34 5.46 -15.74
C SER A 37 -9.36 6.96 -15.99
N THR A 38 -8.72 7.73 -15.11
CA THR A 38 -8.46 9.17 -15.34
C THR A 38 -7.09 9.31 -15.98
N ILE A 39 -7.01 9.99 -17.12
CA ILE A 39 -5.76 10.18 -17.87
C ILE A 39 -5.50 11.68 -17.99
N VAL A 40 -4.33 12.12 -17.50
CA VAL A 40 -3.93 13.53 -17.52
C VAL A 40 -2.50 13.65 -18.05
N THR A 41 -2.26 14.65 -18.89
CA THR A 41 -0.94 14.92 -19.46
C THR A 41 -0.40 16.28 -19.04
N LEU A 42 0.91 16.34 -18.84
CA LEU A 42 1.69 17.55 -18.63
C LEU A 42 2.74 17.65 -19.74
N ASP A 43 2.55 18.61 -20.63
CA ASP A 43 3.39 18.79 -21.81
C ASP A 43 4.43 19.89 -21.55
N TYR A 44 5.70 19.56 -21.80
CA TYR A 44 6.82 20.49 -21.67
C TYR A 44 7.26 20.97 -23.07
N PRO A 45 7.05 22.25 -23.42
CA PRO A 45 7.39 22.76 -24.75
C PRO A 45 8.91 22.90 -24.94
N ARG A 46 9.39 22.78 -26.19
CA ARG A 46 10.80 22.99 -26.55
C ARG A 46 11.30 24.42 -26.33
N SER A 47 10.39 25.40 -26.39
CA SER A 47 10.69 26.83 -26.21
C SER A 47 11.03 27.24 -24.77
N GLY A 48 10.75 26.37 -23.79
CA GLY A 48 11.08 26.59 -22.38
C GLY A 48 10.19 27.58 -21.62
N GLN A 49 10.16 27.41 -20.30
CA GLN A 49 9.71 28.33 -19.24
C GLN A 49 8.22 28.47 -18.87
N SER A 50 7.24 27.92 -19.61
CA SER A 50 5.87 27.87 -19.07
C SER A 50 5.67 26.64 -18.17
N ALA A 51 5.06 26.84 -17.00
CA ALA A 51 4.59 25.72 -16.17
C ALA A 51 3.65 24.83 -17.00
N PRO A 52 3.79 23.50 -16.95
CA PRO A 52 2.95 22.63 -17.74
C PRO A 52 1.50 22.73 -17.26
N ASN A 53 0.59 22.97 -18.20
CA ASN A 53 -0.84 22.97 -17.90
C ASN A 53 -1.39 21.55 -17.96
N PRO A 54 -2.06 21.06 -16.90
CA PRO A 54 -2.73 19.76 -16.93
C PRO A 54 -3.81 19.72 -18.01
N ARG A 55 -3.77 18.68 -18.85
CA ARG A 55 -4.82 18.40 -19.84
C ARG A 55 -5.36 17.00 -19.62
N THR A 56 -6.67 16.88 -19.41
CA THR A 56 -7.35 15.57 -19.41
C THR A 56 -7.44 15.05 -20.84
N VAL A 57 -7.13 13.77 -21.05
CA VAL A 57 -7.07 13.13 -22.36
C VAL A 57 -8.01 11.93 -22.40
N ALA A 58 -8.76 11.76 -23.49
CA ALA A 58 -9.56 10.57 -23.68
C ALA A 58 -8.68 9.40 -24.16
N GLN A 59 -9.05 8.17 -23.81
CA GLN A 59 -8.25 6.99 -24.18
C GLN A 59 -8.06 6.84 -25.70
N VAL A 60 -9.06 7.24 -26.49
CA VAL A 60 -9.02 7.16 -27.97
C VAL A 60 -7.97 8.08 -28.59
N ASP A 61 -7.63 9.18 -27.92
CA ASP A 61 -6.70 10.19 -28.44
C ASP A 61 -5.23 9.85 -28.12
N LEU A 62 -4.97 8.81 -27.31
CA LEU A 62 -3.61 8.49 -26.82
C LEU A 62 -2.62 8.19 -27.94
N ALA A 63 -3.04 7.44 -28.96
CA ALA A 63 -2.17 7.08 -30.08
C ALA A 63 -1.77 8.33 -30.88
N GLU A 64 -2.74 9.16 -31.23
CA GLU A 64 -2.51 10.43 -31.94
C GLU A 64 -1.66 11.39 -31.10
N LEU A 65 -1.90 11.45 -29.79
CA LEU A 65 -1.15 12.28 -28.87
C LEU A 65 0.33 11.87 -28.83
N ILE A 66 0.63 10.58 -28.83
CA ILE A 66 2.00 10.07 -28.80
C ILE A 66 2.71 10.28 -30.16
N ASP A 67 1.96 10.33 -31.27
CA ASP A 67 2.51 10.61 -32.59
C ASP A 67 2.68 12.11 -32.90
N THR A 68 1.86 12.99 -32.31
CA THR A 68 1.95 14.46 -32.44
C THR A 68 3.06 15.05 -31.56
N THR A 69 4.32 14.79 -31.93
CA THR A 69 5.52 15.19 -31.18
C THR A 69 6.27 16.48 -31.58
N PRO A 70 5.95 17.26 -32.64
CA PRO A 70 6.94 18.22 -33.16
C PRO A 70 7.23 19.42 -32.22
N THR A 71 6.30 19.81 -31.35
CA THR A 71 6.43 21.02 -30.50
C THR A 71 6.80 20.73 -29.03
N THR A 72 6.66 19.49 -28.59
CA THR A 72 6.84 19.10 -27.17
C THR A 72 8.20 18.43 -26.94
N ALA A 73 9.00 18.99 -26.03
CA ALA A 73 10.29 18.43 -25.63
C ALA A 73 10.15 17.17 -24.80
N GLY A 74 9.06 17.07 -24.03
CA GLY A 74 8.62 15.82 -23.42
C GLY A 74 7.36 15.94 -22.60
N ARG A 75 6.86 14.80 -22.12
CA ARG A 75 5.52 14.66 -21.57
C ARG A 75 5.50 13.80 -20.32
N ILE A 76 4.74 14.21 -19.31
CA ILE A 76 4.34 13.31 -18.21
C ILE A 76 2.90 12.89 -18.47
N LEU A 77 2.68 11.57 -18.57
CA LEU A 77 1.38 10.94 -18.72
C LEU A 77 1.01 10.29 -17.39
N LEU A 78 0.05 10.87 -16.68
CA LEU A 78 -0.47 10.35 -15.42
C LEU A 78 -1.76 9.57 -15.69
N VAL A 79 -1.82 8.35 -15.16
CA VAL A 79 -2.98 7.45 -15.27
C VAL A 79 -3.39 7.00 -13.88
N GLU A 80 -4.58 7.40 -13.46
CA GLU A 80 -5.21 6.94 -12.23
C GLU A 80 -6.16 5.78 -12.51
N ASN A 81 -6.13 4.75 -11.65
CA ASN A 81 -7.04 3.61 -11.70
C ASN A 81 -6.99 2.85 -13.04
N ILE A 82 -5.80 2.42 -13.46
CA ILE A 82 -5.55 1.85 -14.80
C ILE A 82 -6.39 0.60 -15.10
N GLN A 83 -7.09 0.60 -16.25
CA GLN A 83 -7.88 -0.53 -16.74
C GLN A 83 -7.05 -1.56 -17.53
N PRO A 84 -7.49 -2.84 -17.61
CA PRO A 84 -6.80 -3.88 -18.39
C PRO A 84 -6.57 -3.52 -19.86
N HIS A 85 -7.55 -2.90 -20.53
CA HIS A 85 -7.43 -2.51 -21.94
C HIS A 85 -6.41 -1.37 -22.12
N LEU A 86 -6.38 -0.41 -21.19
CA LEU A 86 -5.43 0.70 -21.23
C LEU A 86 -3.99 0.22 -21.03
N ILE A 87 -3.75 -0.82 -20.20
CA ILE A 87 -2.43 -1.46 -20.12
C ILE A 87 -2.01 -2.02 -21.48
N SER A 88 -2.91 -2.72 -22.16
CA SER A 88 -2.60 -3.29 -23.48
C SER A 88 -2.25 -2.18 -24.47
N LEU A 89 -3.06 -1.12 -24.53
CA LEU A 89 -2.84 0.03 -25.42
C LEU A 89 -1.50 0.73 -25.14
N LEU A 90 -1.23 1.08 -23.87
CA LEU A 90 0.02 1.75 -23.49
C LEU A 90 1.24 0.84 -23.72
N GLY A 91 1.09 -0.46 -23.47
CA GLY A 91 2.12 -1.45 -23.74
C GLY A 91 2.50 -1.52 -25.22
N GLU A 92 1.52 -1.46 -26.12
CA GLU A 92 1.73 -1.47 -27.58
C GLU A 92 2.35 -0.16 -28.06
N ILE A 93 1.79 0.99 -27.68
CA ILE A 93 2.22 2.28 -28.21
C ILE A 93 3.60 2.66 -27.67
N LEU A 94 3.86 2.39 -26.38
CA LEU A 94 5.11 2.78 -25.72
C LEU A 94 6.12 1.64 -25.64
N ASP A 95 5.81 0.44 -26.14
CA ASP A 95 6.70 -0.73 -26.10
C ASP A 95 7.22 -1.00 -24.66
N VAL A 96 6.30 -1.14 -23.70
CA VAL A 96 6.63 -1.26 -22.28
C VAL A 96 6.91 -2.71 -21.92
N ASP A 97 7.99 -3.00 -21.18
CA ASP A 97 8.25 -4.33 -20.61
C ASP A 97 7.08 -4.75 -19.67
N PRO A 98 6.41 -5.90 -19.90
CA PRO A 98 5.34 -6.39 -19.03
C PRO A 98 5.68 -6.44 -17.54
N ILE A 99 6.96 -6.57 -17.18
CA ILE A 99 7.38 -6.57 -15.78
C ILE A 99 6.99 -5.26 -15.07
N PHE A 100 7.01 -4.12 -15.76
CA PHE A 100 6.56 -2.84 -15.20
C PHE A 100 5.08 -2.90 -14.80
N PHE A 101 4.20 -3.30 -15.71
CA PHE A 101 2.78 -3.39 -15.37
C PHE A 101 2.51 -4.49 -14.34
N ALA A 102 3.22 -5.61 -14.38
CA ALA A 102 3.13 -6.65 -13.36
C ALA A 102 3.52 -6.13 -11.97
N GLY A 103 4.54 -5.27 -11.87
CA GLY A 103 4.91 -4.61 -10.62
C GLY A 103 3.81 -3.71 -10.07
N HIS A 104 3.02 -3.10 -10.94
CA HIS A 104 1.89 -2.27 -10.54
C HIS A 104 0.64 -3.08 -10.16
N VAL A 105 0.26 -4.10 -10.95
CA VAL A 105 -1.03 -4.80 -10.81
C VAL A 105 -1.00 -6.02 -9.89
N THR A 106 0.15 -6.69 -9.72
CA THR A 106 0.24 -7.90 -8.89
C THR A 106 0.25 -7.51 -7.41
N THR A 107 -0.93 -7.51 -6.78
CA THR A 107 -1.12 -6.96 -5.41
C THR A 107 -1.11 -8.00 -4.30
N ASP A 108 -1.37 -9.26 -4.66
CA ASP A 108 -1.53 -10.37 -3.74
C ASP A 108 -0.26 -11.24 -3.72
N PHE A 109 0.19 -11.52 -2.50
CA PHE A 109 1.27 -12.45 -2.21
C PHE A 109 0.57 -13.73 -1.77
N GLN A 110 0.17 -14.55 -2.75
CA GLN A 110 -0.35 -15.88 -2.44
C GLN A 110 0.80 -16.76 -1.93
N ASP A 111 0.44 -17.91 -1.37
CA ASP A 111 1.42 -18.92 -0.95
C ASP A 111 2.34 -19.24 -2.13
N ILE A 112 3.65 -19.32 -1.88
CA ILE A 112 4.67 -19.48 -2.92
C ILE A 112 4.51 -20.81 -3.68
N GLU A 113 3.88 -21.78 -3.05
CA GLU A 113 3.50 -23.08 -3.62
C GLU A 113 2.37 -22.97 -4.65
N LYS A 114 1.57 -21.90 -4.61
CA LYS A 114 0.38 -21.70 -5.44
C LYS A 114 0.56 -20.65 -6.52
N ALA A 115 1.43 -19.66 -6.31
CA ALA A 115 1.64 -18.58 -7.26
C ALA A 115 3.09 -18.09 -7.28
N PRO A 116 3.56 -17.58 -8.45
CA PRO A 116 4.89 -17.00 -8.55
C PRO A 116 5.00 -15.71 -7.73
N LEU A 117 6.24 -15.41 -7.32
CA LEU A 117 6.54 -14.16 -6.62
C LEU A 117 6.26 -12.94 -7.51
N PRO A 118 5.77 -11.82 -6.94
CA PRO A 118 5.65 -10.57 -7.68
C PRO A 118 7.04 -10.02 -8.05
N PRO A 119 7.14 -9.13 -9.05
CA PRO A 119 8.43 -8.59 -9.51
C PRO A 119 9.31 -8.01 -8.40
N SER A 120 8.72 -7.36 -7.38
CA SER A 120 9.47 -6.77 -6.27
C SER A 120 10.20 -7.78 -5.35
N LEU A 121 9.86 -9.07 -5.47
CA LEU A 121 10.51 -10.17 -4.74
C LEU A 121 11.20 -11.17 -5.67
N ALA A 122 10.83 -11.20 -6.95
CA ALA A 122 11.40 -12.13 -7.92
C ALA A 122 12.78 -11.70 -8.47
N PHE A 123 13.13 -10.41 -8.34
CA PHE A 123 14.39 -9.85 -8.84
C PHE A 123 15.24 -9.29 -7.69
N PHE A 124 16.56 -9.27 -7.90
CA PHE A 124 17.46 -8.61 -6.95
C PHE A 124 17.25 -7.09 -6.95
N PRO A 125 17.45 -6.42 -5.80
CA PRO A 125 17.33 -4.96 -5.70
C PRO A 125 18.12 -4.19 -6.77
N SER A 126 19.36 -4.61 -7.06
CA SER A 126 20.20 -4.01 -8.10
C SER A 126 19.59 -4.14 -9.51
N GLN A 127 19.08 -5.33 -9.84
CA GLN A 127 18.41 -5.58 -11.12
C GLN A 127 17.14 -4.74 -11.28
N ILE A 128 16.39 -4.54 -10.19
CA ILE A 128 15.22 -3.67 -10.20
C ILE A 128 15.64 -2.23 -10.47
N ALA A 129 16.71 -1.76 -9.82
CA ALA A 129 17.23 -0.40 -10.00
C ALA A 129 17.70 -0.11 -11.44
N GLU A 130 18.37 -1.07 -12.07
CA GLU A 130 18.90 -0.98 -13.43
C GLU A 130 17.83 -0.88 -14.53
N LYS A 131 16.62 -1.40 -14.28
CA LYS A 131 15.57 -1.51 -15.30
C LYS A 131 14.91 -0.18 -15.72
N GLY A 132 15.22 0.93 -15.06
CA GLY A 132 14.76 2.27 -15.48
C GLY A 132 13.31 2.61 -15.14
N TYR A 133 12.68 1.83 -14.25
CA TYR A 133 11.36 2.14 -13.71
C TYR A 133 11.33 1.93 -12.19
N LEU A 134 10.38 2.57 -11.52
CA LEU A 134 10.24 2.57 -10.07
C LEU A 134 8.82 2.21 -9.67
N HIS A 135 8.68 1.27 -8.74
CA HIS A 135 7.41 0.96 -8.07
C HIS A 135 7.48 1.38 -6.61
N LEU A 136 6.81 2.47 -6.28
CA LEU A 136 6.66 2.97 -4.93
C LEU A 136 5.47 2.29 -4.27
N HIS A 137 5.72 1.16 -3.60
CA HIS A 137 4.70 0.52 -2.76
C HIS A 137 4.72 1.10 -1.35
N TYR A 138 3.57 1.56 -0.88
CA TYR A 138 3.44 2.20 0.43
C TYR A 138 2.17 1.78 1.15
N GLN A 139 1.99 2.28 2.38
CA GLN A 139 0.78 2.06 3.18
C GLN A 139 0.12 3.41 3.44
N GLN A 140 -1.15 3.51 3.09
CA GLN A 140 -2.00 4.62 3.50
C GLN A 140 -2.73 4.25 4.78
N VAL A 141 -2.80 5.20 5.72
CA VAL A 141 -3.57 5.02 6.94
C VAL A 141 -4.98 5.55 6.70
N LEU A 142 -5.95 4.66 6.81
CA LEU A 142 -7.37 4.97 6.64
C LEU A 142 -8.07 5.05 8.00
N ASP A 143 -8.96 6.04 8.13
CA ASP A 143 -9.98 6.10 9.18
C ASP A 143 -11.29 5.52 8.63
N LEU A 144 -11.70 4.38 9.17
CA LEU A 144 -12.96 3.70 8.85
C LEU A 144 -14.10 4.13 9.80
N ARG A 145 -13.89 5.21 10.56
CA ARG A 145 -14.84 5.80 11.51
C ARG A 145 -15.09 4.90 12.72
N SER A 146 -16.36 4.70 13.10
CA SER A 146 -16.74 4.00 14.32
C SER A 146 -16.45 2.50 14.24
N SER A 147 -15.82 1.96 15.29
CA SER A 147 -15.54 0.52 15.40
C SER A 147 -16.80 -0.36 15.50
N GLY A 148 -17.94 0.21 15.89
CA GLY A 148 -19.20 -0.53 16.03
C GLY A 148 -19.64 -1.23 14.74
N ALA A 149 -19.35 -0.65 13.58
CA ALA A 149 -19.74 -1.18 12.27
C ALA A 149 -18.94 -2.44 11.84
N PHE A 150 -17.84 -2.74 12.56
CA PHE A 150 -16.85 -3.75 12.17
C PHE A 150 -16.74 -4.93 13.15
N LYS A 151 -17.62 -5.04 14.15
CA LYS A 151 -17.60 -6.12 15.15
C LYS A 151 -17.60 -7.53 14.52
N SER A 152 -18.34 -7.71 13.43
CA SER A 152 -18.46 -8.98 12.69
C SER A 152 -17.78 -8.97 11.32
N SER A 153 -16.98 -7.93 11.02
CA SER A 153 -16.32 -7.81 9.71
C SER A 153 -14.95 -8.49 9.71
N SER A 154 -14.54 -8.98 8.56
CA SER A 154 -13.23 -9.59 8.30
C SER A 154 -12.07 -8.64 8.59
N TYR A 155 -10.95 -9.20 9.03
CA TYR A 155 -9.67 -8.48 9.14
C TYR A 155 -9.16 -7.97 7.77
N SER A 156 -9.47 -8.73 6.71
CA SER A 156 -9.01 -8.48 5.34
C SER A 156 -10.11 -7.87 4.50
N LEU A 157 -9.88 -6.65 4.06
CA LEU A 157 -10.75 -5.90 3.14
C LEU A 157 -9.96 -5.59 1.85
N LYS A 158 -10.66 -5.09 0.82
CA LYS A 158 -10.08 -4.63 -0.45
C LYS A 158 -10.50 -3.20 -0.77
N SER A 159 -9.71 -2.46 -1.53
CA SER A 159 -10.16 -1.21 -2.16
C SER A 159 -11.15 -1.48 -3.29
N ASP A 160 -12.03 -0.52 -3.55
CA ASP A 160 -12.92 -0.55 -4.72
C ASP A 160 -12.26 0.14 -5.93
N SER A 161 -11.23 -0.50 -6.47
CA SER A 161 -10.44 -0.01 -7.61
C SER A 161 -10.24 -1.10 -8.65
N ASN A 162 -9.88 -0.71 -9.88
CA ASN A 162 -9.62 -1.65 -10.97
C ASN A 162 -8.51 -2.63 -10.60
N VAL A 163 -7.47 -2.15 -9.92
CA VAL A 163 -6.45 -2.95 -9.27
C VAL A 163 -6.77 -3.01 -7.77
N PRO A 164 -7.42 -4.06 -7.24
CA PRO A 164 -7.83 -4.10 -5.85
C PRO A 164 -6.62 -4.22 -4.93
N ARG A 165 -6.52 -3.30 -3.98
CA ARG A 165 -5.44 -3.26 -2.97
C ARG A 165 -5.94 -3.86 -1.66
N ASN A 166 -5.05 -4.56 -0.98
CA ASN A 166 -5.34 -5.10 0.35
C ASN A 166 -5.46 -3.98 1.37
N VAL A 167 -6.56 -4.01 2.13
CA VAL A 167 -6.83 -3.12 3.26
C VAL A 167 -6.94 -3.97 4.52
N ARG A 168 -6.03 -3.76 5.48
CA ARG A 168 -5.95 -4.54 6.71
C ARG A 168 -6.41 -3.71 7.88
N ARG A 169 -7.48 -4.15 8.54
CA ARG A 169 -7.96 -3.49 9.76
C ARG A 169 -6.90 -3.57 10.85
N LEU A 170 -6.83 -2.52 11.66
CA LEU A 170 -6.06 -2.52 12.90
C LEU A 170 -7.02 -2.73 14.08
N PRO A 171 -6.55 -3.17 15.25
CA PRO A 171 -7.38 -3.20 16.45
C PRO A 171 -7.97 -1.82 16.73
N HIS A 172 -9.21 -1.79 17.21
CA HIS A 172 -9.87 -0.51 17.46
C HIS A 172 -9.26 0.12 18.71
N LEU A 173 -8.84 1.37 18.61
CA LEU A 173 -8.32 2.14 19.75
C LEU A 173 -9.19 3.39 19.90
N SER A 174 -9.59 3.70 21.13
CA SER A 174 -10.39 4.90 21.43
C SER A 174 -11.70 4.99 20.61
N GLY A 175 -12.36 3.85 20.37
CA GLY A 175 -13.63 3.77 19.61
C GLY A 175 -13.50 3.96 18.09
N ARG A 176 -12.29 4.18 17.58
CA ARG A 176 -12.02 4.35 16.14
C ARG A 176 -11.50 3.07 15.51
N GLN A 177 -11.93 2.81 14.28
CA GLN A 177 -11.45 1.72 13.46
C GLN A 177 -10.48 2.25 12.41
N LEU A 178 -9.18 2.04 12.64
CA LEU A 178 -8.17 2.34 11.63
C LEU A 178 -7.91 1.13 10.73
N ALA A 179 -7.39 1.39 9.54
CA ALA A 179 -6.89 0.36 8.64
C ALA A 179 -5.65 0.83 7.89
N LEU A 180 -4.86 -0.13 7.43
CA LEU A 180 -3.72 0.09 6.55
C LEU A 180 -4.07 -0.42 5.16
N ALA A 181 -4.14 0.51 4.21
CA ALA A 181 -4.36 0.18 2.82
C ALA A 181 -3.03 0.17 2.08
N ARG A 182 -2.78 -0.90 1.32
CA ARG A 182 -1.67 -0.90 0.36
C ARG A 182 -1.98 0.08 -0.77
N ALA A 183 -0.97 0.80 -1.23
CA ALA A 183 -1.04 1.62 -2.42
C ALA A 183 0.25 1.49 -3.24
N CYS A 184 0.19 1.87 -4.51
CA CYS A 184 1.31 1.87 -5.44
C CYS A 184 1.29 3.11 -6.35
N CYS A 185 2.43 3.77 -6.44
CA CYS A 185 2.73 4.72 -7.52
C CYS A 185 3.86 4.12 -8.37
N SER A 186 3.68 4.05 -9.69
CA SER A 186 4.67 3.45 -10.59
C SER A 186 5.11 4.45 -11.64
N ILE A 187 6.40 4.51 -11.91
CA ILE A 187 7.02 5.52 -12.77
C ILE A 187 7.93 4.84 -13.77
N LEU A 188 7.77 5.18 -15.04
CA LEU A 188 8.62 4.71 -16.13
C LEU A 188 8.99 5.91 -17.00
N VAL A 189 10.28 6.09 -17.25
CA VAL A 189 10.77 7.11 -18.17
C VAL A 189 11.28 6.44 -19.43
N LYS A 190 10.76 6.85 -20.59
CA LYS A 190 11.17 6.30 -21.89
C LYS A 190 11.47 7.43 -22.87
N LYS A 191 12.51 7.24 -23.68
CA LYS A 191 12.84 8.15 -24.78
C LYS A 191 12.04 7.74 -26.03
N ILE A 192 11.43 8.70 -26.70
CA ILE A 192 10.65 8.50 -27.92
C ILE A 192 11.18 9.48 -28.98
N LYS A 193 11.87 8.98 -30.01
CA LYS A 193 12.49 9.81 -31.05
C LYS A 193 13.36 10.92 -30.41
N ASP A 194 13.04 12.19 -30.68
CA ASP A 194 13.68 13.40 -30.13
C ASP A 194 12.92 14.01 -28.93
N SER A 195 12.10 13.20 -28.26
CA SER A 195 11.29 13.58 -27.11
C SER A 195 11.38 12.49 -26.04
N TRP A 196 10.72 12.72 -24.90
CA TRP A 196 10.64 11.75 -23.82
C TRP A 196 9.22 11.69 -23.26
N ILE A 197 8.87 10.53 -22.71
CA ILE A 197 7.62 10.34 -21.97
C ILE A 197 7.92 9.76 -20.59
N CYS A 198 7.25 10.29 -19.59
CA CYS A 198 7.22 9.75 -18.23
C CYS A 198 5.80 9.21 -17.99
N LEU A 199 5.66 7.89 -17.94
CA LEU A 199 4.41 7.24 -17.58
C LEU A 199 4.34 7.10 -16.05
N VAL A 200 3.30 7.66 -15.44
CA VAL A 200 3.04 7.57 -14.01
C VAL A 200 1.69 6.89 -13.78
N LEU A 201 1.69 5.74 -13.12
CA LEU A 201 0.48 5.00 -12.73
C LEU A 201 0.22 5.21 -11.25
N VAL A 202 -1.00 5.60 -10.89
CA VAL A 202 -1.42 5.81 -9.50
C VAL A 202 -2.73 5.10 -9.17
N ASP A 203 -2.84 4.63 -7.94
CA ASP A 203 -4.11 4.10 -7.42
C ASP A 203 -5.11 5.26 -7.17
N PRO A 204 -6.41 5.03 -7.38
CA PRO A 204 -7.44 6.01 -7.03
C PRO A 204 -7.58 6.15 -5.51
N PRO A 205 -8.19 7.25 -5.04
CA PRO A 205 -8.46 7.43 -3.63
C PRO A 205 -9.44 6.38 -3.09
N ILE A 206 -9.09 5.80 -1.94
CA ILE A 206 -9.88 4.75 -1.29
C ILE A 206 -11.00 5.41 -0.48
N LYS A 207 -12.10 5.71 -1.16
CA LYS A 207 -13.32 6.27 -0.55
C LYS A 207 -14.19 5.19 0.11
N MET A 208 -14.11 3.96 -0.40
CA MET A 208 -14.85 2.81 0.09
C MET A 208 -13.91 1.61 0.22
N VAL A 209 -14.04 0.89 1.33
CA VAL A 209 -13.40 -0.41 1.55
C VAL A 209 -14.44 -1.50 1.50
N VAL A 210 -14.05 -2.64 0.94
CA VAL A 210 -14.96 -3.70 0.51
C VAL A 210 -14.62 -4.99 1.23
N GLU A 211 -15.67 -5.62 1.74
CA GLU A 211 -15.67 -6.95 2.31
C GLU A 211 -16.41 -7.91 1.37
N THR A 212 -15.74 -8.99 0.95
CA THR A 212 -16.36 -10.09 0.21
C THR A 212 -16.87 -11.13 1.20
N LEU A 213 -18.19 -11.38 1.18
CA LEU A 213 -18.85 -12.36 2.03
C LEU A 213 -18.95 -13.71 1.32
N GLY A 214 -18.99 -14.81 2.08
CA GLY A 214 -18.94 -16.17 1.54
C GLY A 214 -20.07 -16.55 0.57
N SER A 215 -21.22 -15.86 0.62
CA SER A 215 -22.35 -16.06 -0.29
C SER A 215 -22.31 -15.18 -1.55
N GLY A 216 -21.16 -14.57 -1.86
CA GLY A 216 -21.03 -13.61 -2.97
C GLY A 216 -21.58 -12.20 -2.67
N GLY A 217 -22.07 -11.99 -1.45
CA GLY A 217 -22.46 -10.66 -0.97
C GLY A 217 -21.26 -9.73 -0.83
N ARG A 218 -21.46 -8.44 -1.13
CA ARG A 218 -20.44 -7.40 -0.99
C ARG A 218 -20.91 -6.38 0.05
N LYS A 219 -20.13 -6.17 1.11
CA LYS A 219 -20.38 -5.10 2.09
C LYS A 219 -19.33 -4.01 1.90
N SER A 220 -19.79 -2.77 1.77
CA SER A 220 -18.91 -1.63 1.55
C SER A 220 -18.98 -0.70 2.76
N HIS A 221 -17.83 -0.18 3.17
CA HIS A 221 -17.70 0.76 4.28
C HIS A 221 -17.00 2.03 3.81
N PRO A 222 -17.46 3.23 4.23
CA PRO A 222 -16.79 4.46 3.89
C PRO A 222 -15.43 4.55 4.57
N SER A 223 -14.48 5.15 3.86
CA SER A 223 -13.12 5.39 4.36
C SER A 223 -12.65 6.78 3.97
N MET A 224 -11.73 7.31 4.77
CA MET A 224 -11.02 8.55 4.49
C MET A 224 -9.57 8.42 4.93
N LEU A 225 -8.68 9.20 4.33
CA LEU A 225 -7.30 9.31 4.80
C LEU A 225 -7.31 9.85 6.23
N LEU A 226 -6.54 9.22 7.11
CA LEU A 226 -6.38 9.70 8.48
C LEU A 226 -5.76 11.11 8.44
N HIS A 227 -6.38 12.07 9.15
CA HIS A 227 -5.97 13.48 9.18
C HIS A 227 -5.91 14.20 7.81
N GLY A 228 -6.57 13.66 6.78
CA GLY A 228 -6.58 14.29 5.45
C GLY A 228 -5.31 14.03 4.64
N GLY A 229 -4.46 13.07 5.03
CA GLY A 229 -3.29 12.64 4.28
C GLY A 229 -1.97 13.03 4.94
N PHE A 230 -0.97 13.34 4.12
CA PHE A 230 0.38 13.63 4.54
C PHE A 230 0.62 15.14 4.68
N GLU A 231 1.67 15.53 5.43
CA GLU A 231 2.07 16.93 5.58
C GLU A 231 2.69 17.50 4.31
N ASP A 232 2.34 18.75 3.96
CA ASP A 232 2.91 19.38 2.77
C ASP A 232 4.42 19.61 2.96
N PHE A 233 5.20 19.25 1.95
CA PHE A 233 6.65 19.45 1.92
C PHE A 233 7.08 20.59 0.99
N GLY A 234 6.12 21.32 0.42
CA GLY A 234 6.34 22.58 -0.28
C GLY A 234 6.87 23.68 0.65
N HIS A 235 7.22 24.83 0.07
CA HIS A 235 7.62 25.98 0.86
C HIS A 235 6.39 26.57 1.57
N SER A 236 6.49 26.74 2.88
CA SER A 236 5.43 27.39 3.66
C SER A 236 5.18 28.80 3.12
N THR A 237 3.92 29.11 2.84
CA THR A 237 3.52 30.47 2.46
C THR A 237 3.72 31.40 3.64
N SER A 238 4.45 32.50 3.44
CA SER A 238 4.59 33.51 4.48
C SER A 238 3.24 34.15 4.79
N PHE A 239 3.03 34.59 6.04
CA PHE A 239 1.80 35.27 6.44
C PHE A 239 1.48 36.47 5.54
N ALA A 240 2.51 37.21 5.09
CA ALA A 240 2.35 38.34 4.17
C ALA A 240 1.76 37.94 2.81
N SER A 241 2.03 36.72 2.35
CA SER A 241 1.47 36.20 1.09
C SER A 241 0.08 35.56 1.25
N PHE A 242 -0.39 35.33 2.49
CA PHE A 242 -1.64 34.61 2.75
C PHE A 242 -2.88 35.29 2.15
N GLY A 243 -2.95 36.63 2.20
CA GLY A 243 -4.10 37.39 1.70
C GLY A 243 -4.23 37.45 0.17
N SER A 244 -3.20 37.08 -0.59
CA SER A 244 -3.20 37.08 -2.06
C SER A 244 -3.30 35.68 -2.68
N VAL A 245 -3.32 34.63 -1.84
CA VAL A 245 -3.43 33.24 -2.29
C VAL A 245 -4.90 32.92 -2.56
N SER A 246 -5.25 32.78 -3.85
CA SER A 246 -6.56 32.25 -4.24
C SER A 246 -6.75 30.83 -3.70
N SER A 247 -7.99 30.50 -3.28
CA SER A 247 -8.37 29.17 -2.78
C SER A 247 -8.00 28.02 -3.73
N ASP A 248 -7.82 28.29 -5.03
CA ASP A 248 -7.40 27.35 -6.07
C ASP A 248 -5.95 26.85 -5.96
N ARG A 249 -5.15 27.40 -5.03
CA ARG A 249 -3.74 27.02 -4.84
C ARG A 249 -3.51 25.97 -3.75
N LEU A 250 -4.48 25.66 -2.90
CA LEU A 250 -4.26 24.60 -1.91
C LEU A 250 -4.29 23.22 -2.60
N PRO A 251 -3.36 22.32 -2.25
CA PRO A 251 -3.39 20.96 -2.76
C PRO A 251 -4.71 20.29 -2.34
N ASP A 252 -5.48 19.86 -3.33
CA ASP A 252 -6.63 18.99 -3.11
C ASP A 252 -6.10 17.60 -2.75
N LYS A 253 -5.69 17.40 -1.49
CA LYS A 253 -5.09 16.16 -0.91
C LYS A 253 -6.05 14.96 -0.90
N LYS A 254 -7.01 14.95 -1.83
CA LYS A 254 -7.99 13.91 -2.05
C LYS A 254 -7.43 12.74 -2.84
N SER A 255 -6.38 12.92 -3.65
CA SER A 255 -5.79 11.84 -4.46
C SER A 255 -4.32 12.08 -4.79
N MET A 256 -3.57 10.98 -4.96
CA MET A 256 -2.17 11.01 -5.42
C MET A 256 -2.04 11.72 -6.79
N LEU A 257 -3.03 11.54 -7.68
CA LEU A 257 -3.06 12.23 -8.97
C LEU A 257 -3.11 13.75 -8.78
N SER A 258 -4.05 14.24 -7.96
CA SER A 258 -4.20 15.66 -7.65
C SER A 258 -2.94 16.26 -7.02
N ASP A 259 -2.32 15.54 -6.09
CA ASP A 259 -1.08 15.97 -5.43
C ASP A 259 0.06 16.07 -6.44
N LEU A 260 0.25 15.06 -7.30
CA LEU A 260 1.27 15.10 -8.35
C LEU A 260 1.04 16.24 -9.33
N LEU A 261 -0.20 16.47 -9.77
CA LEU A 261 -0.54 17.59 -10.65
C LEU A 261 -0.27 18.94 -9.98
N HIS A 262 -0.48 19.05 -8.67
CA HIS A 262 -0.15 20.25 -7.92
C HIS A 262 1.37 20.48 -7.86
N TYR A 263 2.15 19.45 -7.49
CA TYR A 263 3.59 19.60 -7.32
C TYR A 263 4.35 19.76 -8.64
N PHE A 264 3.97 19.05 -9.70
CA PHE A 264 4.61 19.18 -11.02
C PHE A 264 4.36 20.53 -11.73
N ARG A 265 3.53 21.42 -11.16
CA ARG A 265 3.49 22.83 -11.58
C ARG A 265 4.83 23.53 -11.34
N HIS A 266 5.58 23.08 -10.34
CA HIS A 266 6.93 23.52 -10.06
C HIS A 266 7.93 22.51 -10.64
N GLN A 267 9.06 23.00 -11.13
CA GLN A 267 10.09 22.11 -11.67
C GLN A 267 10.75 21.33 -10.51
N PRO A 268 10.86 19.99 -10.62
CA PRO A 268 11.55 19.22 -9.60
C PRO A 268 13.04 19.59 -9.57
N PRO A 269 13.72 19.41 -8.42
CA PRO A 269 15.16 19.68 -8.31
C PRO A 269 15.98 18.90 -9.34
N GLY A 270 16.94 19.58 -9.98
CA GLY A 270 17.79 19.00 -11.02
C GLY A 270 17.08 18.66 -12.33
N PHE A 271 15.81 19.02 -12.50
CA PHE A 271 15.06 18.72 -13.71
C PHE A 271 15.47 19.60 -14.88
N MET A 272 15.84 18.97 -15.99
CA MET A 272 16.10 19.63 -17.26
C MET A 272 15.20 19.04 -18.34
N VAL A 273 14.38 19.90 -18.96
CA VAL A 273 13.42 19.48 -19.99
C VAL A 273 14.10 18.77 -21.17
N ALA A 274 15.29 19.22 -21.59
CA ALA A 274 16.02 18.63 -22.72
C ALA A 274 16.56 17.22 -22.42
N LYS A 275 16.80 16.89 -21.14
CA LYS A 275 17.36 15.61 -20.72
C LYS A 275 16.80 15.27 -19.33
N PRO A 276 15.54 14.80 -19.25
CA PRO A 276 14.95 14.47 -17.96
C PRO A 276 15.72 13.30 -17.36
N ARG A 277 15.96 13.36 -16.06
CA ARG A 277 16.54 12.25 -15.33
C ARG A 277 15.47 11.51 -14.56
N THR A 278 15.70 10.21 -14.35
CA THR A 278 14.77 9.32 -13.66
C THR A 278 14.49 9.79 -12.24
N LEU A 279 15.50 10.23 -11.49
CA LEU A 279 15.27 10.71 -10.13
C LEU A 279 14.54 12.05 -10.13
N SER A 280 14.92 13.00 -10.99
CA SER A 280 14.21 14.30 -11.08
C SER A 280 12.71 14.13 -11.31
N LEU A 281 12.31 13.22 -12.22
CA LEU A 281 10.90 12.89 -12.45
C LEU A 281 10.27 12.06 -11.31
N GLY A 282 11.08 11.27 -10.61
CA GLY A 282 10.68 10.51 -9.42
C GLY A 282 10.53 11.34 -8.14
N TYR A 283 11.04 12.57 -8.11
CA TYR A 283 11.17 13.37 -6.89
C TYR A 283 9.85 13.56 -6.14
N TYR A 284 8.82 14.13 -6.79
CA TYR A 284 7.55 14.37 -6.11
C TYR A 284 6.82 13.08 -5.70
N PRO A 285 6.71 12.05 -6.56
CA PRO A 285 6.19 10.75 -6.14
C PRO A 285 6.91 10.16 -4.92
N ILE A 286 8.24 10.20 -4.89
CA ILE A 286 9.05 9.70 -3.76
C ILE A 286 8.74 10.51 -2.50
N ARG A 287 8.70 11.83 -2.58
CA ARG A 287 8.43 12.71 -1.43
C ARG A 287 7.04 12.47 -0.83
N ILE A 288 6.01 12.35 -1.66
CA ILE A 288 4.65 12.02 -1.20
C ILE A 288 4.62 10.67 -0.49
N VAL A 289 5.24 9.66 -1.10
CA VAL A 289 5.28 8.30 -0.54
C VAL A 289 6.04 8.25 0.78
N LEU A 290 7.15 8.97 0.90
CA LEU A 290 7.90 9.08 2.17
C LEU A 290 7.07 9.78 3.25
N ALA A 291 6.28 10.79 2.90
CA ALA A 291 5.40 11.45 3.85
C ALA A 291 4.29 10.51 4.38
N GLU A 292 3.74 9.64 3.52
CA GLU A 292 2.83 8.55 3.94
C GLU A 292 3.53 7.53 4.85
N TRP A 293 4.80 7.21 4.59
CA TRP A 293 5.60 6.35 5.47
C TRP A 293 5.79 6.94 6.88
N ILE A 294 5.94 8.26 7.01
CA ILE A 294 6.03 8.93 8.32
C ILE A 294 4.75 8.69 9.12
N LEU A 295 3.58 8.93 8.53
CA LEU A 295 2.29 8.70 9.20
C LEU A 295 2.14 7.22 9.60
N TYR A 296 2.50 6.29 8.70
CA TYR A 296 2.51 4.86 8.98
C TYR A 296 3.40 4.52 10.19
N ILE A 297 4.60 5.10 10.29
CA ILE A 297 5.54 4.85 11.41
C ILE A 297 4.97 5.37 12.72
N HIS A 298 4.34 6.55 12.75
CA HIS A 298 3.69 7.07 13.96
C HIS A 298 2.51 6.23 14.42
N VAL A 299 1.68 5.77 13.48
CA VAL A 299 0.58 4.85 13.78
C VAL A 299 1.14 3.55 14.32
N THR A 300 2.17 3.00 13.68
CA THR A 300 2.90 1.83 14.16
C THR A 300 3.32 2.05 15.63
N SER A 301 4.10 3.09 15.93
CA SER A 301 4.53 3.47 17.28
C SER A 301 3.39 3.51 18.31
N ARG A 302 2.21 4.03 17.94
CA ARG A 302 1.04 4.05 18.82
C ARG A 302 0.54 2.65 19.17
N TYR A 303 0.42 1.75 18.19
CA TYR A 303 -0.02 0.37 18.46
C TYR A 303 1.01 -0.40 19.27
N PHE A 304 2.30 -0.14 19.03
CA PHE A 304 3.38 -0.69 19.83
C PHE A 304 3.25 -0.35 21.31
N LYS A 305 3.10 0.94 21.62
CA LYS A 305 2.86 1.40 23.00
C LYS A 305 1.61 0.76 23.60
N TYR A 306 0.53 0.62 22.83
CA TYR A 306 -0.68 -0.04 23.28
C TYR A 306 -0.43 -1.49 23.73
N TYR A 307 0.29 -2.29 22.94
CA TYR A 307 0.60 -3.67 23.34
C TYR A 307 1.57 -3.73 24.51
N GLU A 308 2.56 -2.84 24.54
CA GLU A 308 3.50 -2.74 25.66
C GLU A 308 2.74 -2.51 26.97
N TYR A 309 1.84 -1.52 27.03
CA TYR A 309 1.01 -1.28 28.21
C TYR A 309 0.06 -2.44 28.52
N SER A 310 -0.52 -3.08 27.51
CA SER A 310 -1.45 -4.21 27.72
C SER A 310 -0.73 -5.43 28.29
N LEU A 311 0.53 -5.65 27.92
CA LEU A 311 1.37 -6.71 28.47
C LEU A 311 1.84 -6.44 29.90
N HIS A 312 1.87 -5.18 30.34
CA HIS A 312 2.18 -4.84 31.74
C HIS A 312 0.96 -5.05 32.67
N ASP A 313 -0.27 -4.93 32.18
CA ASP A 313 -1.54 -5.08 32.95
C ASP A 313 -2.28 -6.38 32.54
N ILE A 314 -1.64 -7.50 32.85
CA ILE A 314 -1.93 -8.83 32.30
C ILE A 314 -3.32 -9.35 32.67
N GLU A 315 -3.77 -9.13 33.91
CA GLU A 315 -5.02 -9.72 34.43
C GLU A 315 -6.27 -9.10 33.81
N ASN A 316 -6.16 -7.90 33.23
CA ASN A 316 -7.31 -7.14 32.72
C ASN A 316 -7.27 -6.86 31.21
N ARG A 317 -6.10 -6.93 30.54
CA ARG A 317 -5.94 -6.35 29.18
C ARG A 317 -5.36 -7.25 28.11
N LEU A 318 -4.78 -8.41 28.45
CA LEU A 318 -4.23 -9.30 27.43
C LEU A 318 -5.34 -10.17 26.83
N HIS A 319 -5.54 -10.07 25.53
CA HIS A 319 -6.50 -10.87 24.78
C HIS A 319 -5.80 -11.82 23.81
N ASP A 320 -6.36 -13.00 23.55
CA ASP A 320 -5.78 -13.99 22.60
C ASP A 320 -5.52 -13.41 21.21
N GLY A 321 -6.31 -12.41 20.80
CA GLY A 321 -6.13 -11.67 19.55
C GLY A 321 -4.83 -10.87 19.46
N ASP A 322 -4.25 -10.46 20.60
CA ASP A 322 -3.08 -9.59 20.65
C ASP A 322 -1.83 -10.29 20.15
N ILE A 323 -1.65 -11.59 20.45
CA ILE A 323 -0.54 -12.39 19.92
C ILE A 323 -0.61 -12.44 18.39
N ILE A 324 -1.81 -12.68 17.85
CA ILE A 324 -2.03 -12.73 16.40
C ILE A 324 -1.66 -11.38 15.78
N ASP A 325 -2.03 -10.27 16.43
CA ASP A 325 -1.73 -8.93 15.94
C ASP A 325 -0.25 -8.54 16.06
N LEU A 326 0.44 -8.92 17.13
CA LEU A 326 1.89 -8.78 17.26
C LEU A 326 2.62 -9.54 16.14
N GLN A 327 2.21 -10.77 15.84
CA GLN A 327 2.76 -11.55 14.72
C GLN A 327 2.46 -10.90 13.36
N ARG A 328 1.28 -10.30 13.18
CA ARG A 328 0.94 -9.52 11.97
C ARG A 328 1.85 -8.29 11.84
N TRP A 329 2.11 -7.58 12.93
CA TRP A 329 3.05 -6.46 12.96
C TRP A 329 4.47 -6.89 12.60
N ARG A 330 4.94 -8.04 13.10
CA ARG A 330 6.25 -8.60 12.75
C ARG A 330 6.40 -8.83 11.25
N ARG A 331 5.43 -9.49 10.63
CA ARG A 331 5.41 -9.71 9.16
C ARG A 331 5.35 -8.40 8.39
N ARG A 332 4.55 -7.44 8.87
CA ARG A 332 4.41 -6.13 8.23
C ARG A 332 5.71 -5.32 8.27
N TYR A 333 6.42 -5.34 9.39
CA TYR A 333 7.72 -4.69 9.52
C TYR A 333 8.71 -5.19 8.47
N LEU A 334 8.86 -6.52 8.31
CA LEU A 334 9.77 -7.10 7.32
C LEU A 334 9.46 -6.61 5.90
N GLN A 335 8.17 -6.58 5.54
CA GLN A 335 7.72 -6.08 4.24
C GLN A 335 7.98 -4.57 4.06
N SER A 336 7.74 -3.77 5.10
CA SER A 336 7.98 -2.32 5.06
C SER A 336 9.47 -2.00 4.93
N ARG A 337 10.32 -2.72 5.68
CA ARG A 337 11.78 -2.59 5.57
C ARG A 337 12.27 -2.92 4.16
N HIS A 338 11.82 -4.03 3.59
CA HIS A 338 12.18 -4.43 2.22
C HIS A 338 11.86 -3.34 1.19
N LYS A 339 10.66 -2.73 1.27
CA LYS A 339 10.24 -1.67 0.35
C LYS A 339 11.10 -0.41 0.45
N LEU A 340 11.46 0.00 1.66
CA LEU A 340 12.34 1.16 1.87
C LEU A 340 13.78 0.88 1.44
N ILE A 341 14.27 -0.36 1.60
CA ILE A 341 15.57 -0.78 1.07
C ILE A 341 15.56 -0.71 -0.46
N LEU A 342 14.55 -1.26 -1.14
CA LEU A 342 14.43 -1.17 -2.60
C LEU A 342 14.45 0.28 -3.09
N LEU A 343 13.77 1.19 -2.37
CA LEU A 343 13.79 2.60 -2.69
C LEU A 343 15.18 3.24 -2.46
N SER A 344 15.84 2.91 -1.36
CA SER A 344 17.21 3.39 -1.09
C SER A 344 18.17 2.95 -2.20
N GLU A 345 18.19 1.65 -2.50
CA GLU A 345 19.04 1.06 -3.55
C GLU A 345 18.78 1.68 -4.92
N PHE A 346 17.51 1.93 -5.25
CA PHE A 346 17.15 2.63 -6.48
C PHE A 346 17.74 4.04 -6.52
N ILE A 347 17.59 4.81 -5.43
CA ILE A 347 18.16 6.16 -5.36
C ILE A 347 19.69 6.10 -5.42
N ASP A 348 20.33 5.21 -4.67
CA ASP A 348 21.79 5.03 -4.65
C ASP A 348 22.35 4.72 -6.05
N TYR A 349 21.70 3.79 -6.79
CA TYR A 349 22.10 3.43 -8.16
C TYR A 349 22.02 4.62 -9.12
N TRP A 350 20.88 5.33 -9.14
CA TRP A 350 20.68 6.44 -10.07
C TRP A 350 21.46 7.70 -9.64
N LEU A 351 21.72 7.92 -8.36
CA LEU A 351 22.48 9.06 -7.83
C LEU A 351 23.92 9.08 -8.36
N GLN A 352 24.51 7.91 -8.63
CA GLN A 352 25.83 7.80 -9.26
C GLN A 352 25.84 8.36 -10.69
N GLN A 353 24.68 8.41 -11.35
CA GLN A 353 24.50 8.88 -12.72
C GLN A 353 24.07 10.35 -12.79
N GLU A 354 23.81 10.99 -11.63
CA GLU A 354 23.37 12.39 -11.55
C GLU A 354 24.47 13.35 -11.08
N ALA A 355 24.48 14.54 -11.67
CA ALA A 355 25.42 15.61 -11.32
C ALA A 355 25.01 16.38 -10.05
N ASP A 356 23.70 16.57 -9.84
CA ASP A 356 23.18 17.26 -8.65
C ASP A 356 22.73 16.23 -7.61
N LYS A 357 23.50 16.14 -6.53
CA LYS A 357 23.30 15.14 -5.48
C LYS A 357 22.60 15.71 -4.24
N GLN A 358 22.57 17.05 -4.08
CA GLN A 358 22.17 17.67 -2.82
C GLN A 358 20.72 17.35 -2.40
N PRO A 359 19.71 17.40 -3.29
CA PRO A 359 18.34 17.05 -2.90
C PRO A 359 18.20 15.60 -2.43
N TRP A 360 18.95 14.69 -3.06
CA TRP A 360 18.88 13.25 -2.81
C TRP A 360 19.62 12.81 -1.56
N VAL A 361 20.67 13.52 -1.16
CA VAL A 361 21.35 13.28 0.12
C VAL A 361 20.38 13.45 1.29
N SER A 362 19.54 14.50 1.27
CA SER A 362 18.51 14.72 2.29
C SER A 362 17.44 13.61 2.26
N VAL A 363 16.94 13.25 1.07
CA VAL A 363 15.95 12.17 0.92
C VAL A 363 16.49 10.83 1.43
N GLN A 364 17.76 10.50 1.14
CA GLN A 364 18.39 9.30 1.68
C GLN A 364 18.53 9.33 3.20
N LYS A 365 18.85 10.50 3.77
CA LYS A 365 18.91 10.66 5.23
C LYS A 365 17.53 10.39 5.85
N ASP A 366 16.46 10.88 5.24
CA ASP A 366 15.09 10.63 5.69
C ASP A 366 14.72 9.14 5.60
N ILE A 367 15.08 8.46 4.50
CA ILE A 367 14.87 7.01 4.36
C ILE A 367 15.63 6.23 5.44
N LYS A 368 16.90 6.58 5.68
CA LYS A 368 17.72 5.96 6.74
C LYS A 368 17.13 6.21 8.13
N HIS A 369 16.60 7.41 8.37
CA HIS A 369 15.89 7.72 9.61
C HIS A 369 14.68 6.81 9.79
N MET A 370 13.81 6.68 8.78
CA MET A 370 12.65 5.79 8.81
C MET A 370 13.03 4.33 9.02
N LEU A 371 14.08 3.84 8.34
CA LEU A 371 14.61 2.48 8.51
C LEU A 371 15.08 2.25 9.95
N SER A 372 15.76 3.22 10.56
CA SER A 372 16.21 3.10 11.96
C SER A 372 15.06 3.09 12.96
N GLN A 373 14.01 3.89 12.74
CA GLN A 373 12.79 3.85 13.55
C GLN A 373 12.08 2.51 13.45
N LEU A 374 11.95 1.96 12.24
CA LEU A 374 11.37 0.64 12.04
C LEU A 374 12.20 -0.44 12.75
N GLU A 375 13.53 -0.38 12.66
CA GLU A 375 14.44 -1.31 13.33
C GLU A 375 14.26 -1.31 14.85
N GLN A 376 14.13 -0.13 15.46
CA GLN A 376 13.83 0.00 16.90
C GLN A 376 12.53 -0.70 17.28
N TYR A 377 11.46 -0.50 16.50
CA TYR A 377 10.17 -1.17 16.75
C TYR A 377 10.23 -2.68 16.50
N SER A 378 11.03 -3.15 15.54
CA SER A 378 11.21 -4.59 15.33
C SER A 378 11.85 -5.28 16.52
N ARG A 379 12.91 -4.70 17.08
CA ARG A 379 13.56 -5.25 18.28
C ARG A 379 12.58 -5.33 19.44
N SER A 380 11.75 -4.30 19.61
CA SER A 380 10.67 -4.33 20.59
C SER A 380 9.66 -5.47 20.34
N LEU A 381 9.23 -5.73 19.10
CA LEU A 381 8.37 -6.89 18.79
C LEU A 381 9.02 -8.23 19.16
N GLU A 382 10.31 -8.37 18.86
CA GLU A 382 11.03 -9.62 19.09
C GLU A 382 11.08 -9.98 20.58
N HIS A 383 11.03 -8.98 21.46
CA HIS A 383 10.87 -9.18 22.91
C HIS A 383 9.40 -9.39 23.32
N MET A 384 8.46 -8.61 22.76
CA MET A 384 7.06 -8.68 23.15
C MET A 384 6.36 -9.98 22.73
N VAL A 385 6.71 -10.57 21.58
CA VAL A 385 6.06 -11.79 21.09
C VAL A 385 6.26 -12.99 22.02
N PRO A 386 7.50 -13.34 22.43
CA PRO A 386 7.73 -14.40 23.42
C PRO A 386 7.09 -14.07 24.77
N MET A 387 7.21 -12.81 25.22
CA MET A 387 6.62 -12.37 26.49
C MET A 387 5.10 -12.57 26.52
N ALA A 388 4.39 -12.12 25.48
CA ALA A 388 2.95 -12.33 25.32
C ALA A 388 2.59 -13.82 25.30
N THR A 389 3.39 -14.64 24.60
CA THR A 389 3.17 -16.09 24.51
C THR A 389 3.30 -16.76 25.88
N SER A 390 4.36 -16.47 26.63
CA SER A 390 4.56 -16.99 27.98
C SER A 390 3.46 -16.53 28.94
N MET A 391 3.00 -15.28 28.80
CA MET A 391 1.91 -14.75 29.62
C MET A 391 0.58 -15.45 29.35
N VAL A 392 0.23 -15.71 28.09
CA VAL A 392 -0.98 -16.48 27.75
C VAL A 392 -0.90 -17.89 28.32
N GLN A 393 0.25 -18.56 28.23
CA GLN A 393 0.43 -19.89 28.85
C GLN A 393 0.23 -19.88 30.38
N LEU A 394 0.68 -18.83 31.06
CA LEU A 394 0.45 -18.66 32.51
C LEU A 394 -1.03 -18.43 32.84
N LEU A 395 -1.73 -17.63 32.03
CA LEU A 395 -3.17 -17.40 32.20
C LEU A 395 -3.98 -18.68 31.97
N ASP A 396 -3.67 -19.43 30.91
CA ASP A 396 -4.31 -20.73 30.62
C ASP A 396 -4.05 -21.74 31.74
N SER A 397 -2.84 -21.78 32.30
CA SER A 397 -2.52 -22.62 33.46
C SER A 397 -3.35 -22.27 34.69
N ARG A 398 -3.45 -20.98 35.04
CA ARG A 398 -4.30 -20.52 36.15
C ARG A 398 -5.77 -20.84 35.91
N ARG A 399 -6.26 -20.63 34.69
CA ARG A 399 -7.64 -20.95 34.31
C ARG A 399 -7.91 -22.44 34.45
N SER A 400 -7.01 -23.29 33.96
CA SER A 400 -7.10 -24.75 34.12
C SER A 400 -7.10 -25.17 35.59
N MET A 401 -6.30 -24.51 36.45
CA MET A 401 -6.32 -24.78 37.89
C MET A 401 -7.66 -24.43 38.54
N LEU A 402 -8.25 -23.28 38.18
CA LEU A 402 -9.56 -22.85 38.66
C LEU A 402 -10.69 -23.77 38.17
N GLU A 403 -10.65 -24.16 36.89
CA GLU A 403 -11.59 -25.11 36.31
C GLU A 403 -11.48 -26.48 37.00
N ALA A 404 -10.26 -26.98 37.26
CA ALA A 404 -10.04 -28.22 38.02
C ALA A 404 -10.57 -28.12 39.46
N ALA A 405 -10.36 -26.99 40.14
CA ALA A 405 -10.90 -26.75 41.48
C ALA A 405 -12.45 -26.74 41.48
N ASN A 406 -13.07 -26.12 40.47
CA ASN A 406 -14.52 -26.12 40.31
C ASN A 406 -15.08 -27.51 39.99
N VAL A 407 -14.41 -28.28 39.13
CA VAL A 407 -14.78 -29.68 38.84
C VAL A 407 -14.65 -30.53 40.10
N SER A 408 -13.60 -30.35 40.90
CA SER A 408 -13.43 -31.03 42.19
C SER A 408 -14.58 -30.73 43.16
N ARG A 409 -14.97 -29.44 43.28
CA ARG A 409 -16.14 -29.03 44.09
C ARG A 409 -17.44 -29.64 43.59
N LEU A 410 -17.67 -29.64 42.28
CA LEU A 410 -18.87 -30.25 41.67
C LEU A 410 -18.90 -31.77 41.92
N THR A 411 -17.75 -32.43 41.80
CA THR A 411 -17.60 -33.87 42.06
C THR A 411 -17.90 -34.17 43.51
N PHE A 412 -17.39 -33.37 44.45
CA PHE A 412 -17.70 -33.52 45.87
C PHE A 412 -19.21 -33.40 46.15
N ILE A 413 -19.87 -32.40 45.56
CA ILE A 413 -21.34 -32.25 45.64
C ILE A 413 -22.04 -33.48 45.06
N ALA A 414 -21.63 -33.95 43.89
CA ALA A 414 -22.23 -35.14 43.27
C ALA A 414 -22.06 -36.40 44.14
N VAL A 415 -20.87 -36.62 44.70
CA VAL A 415 -20.58 -37.77 45.59
C VAL A 415 -21.45 -37.75 46.84
N VAL A 416 -21.74 -36.57 47.41
CA VAL A 416 -22.61 -36.46 48.59
C VAL A 416 -24.08 -36.64 48.22
N PHE A 417 -24.57 -35.91 47.21
CA PHE A 417 -26.00 -35.79 46.94
C PHE A 417 -26.58 -36.92 46.07
N VAL A 418 -25.78 -37.59 45.23
CA VAL A 418 -26.29 -38.70 44.39
C VAL A 418 -26.77 -39.88 45.26
N PRO A 419 -25.99 -40.41 46.24
CA PRO A 419 -26.49 -41.46 47.13
C PRO A 419 -27.67 -41.00 47.99
N LEU A 420 -27.63 -39.77 48.51
CA LEU A 420 -28.72 -39.19 49.30
C LEU A 420 -30.04 -39.12 48.50
N SER A 421 -29.96 -38.76 47.22
CA SER A 421 -31.12 -38.71 46.34
C SER A 421 -31.73 -40.10 46.09
N TRP A 422 -30.90 -41.14 45.98
CA TRP A 422 -31.36 -42.52 45.86
C TRP A 422 -32.06 -43.00 47.13
N VAL A 423 -31.48 -42.70 48.30
CA VAL A 423 -32.09 -43.00 49.60
C VAL A 423 -33.43 -42.28 49.75
N ALA A 424 -33.49 -40.98 49.44
CA ALA A 424 -34.73 -40.20 49.48
C ALA A 424 -35.80 -40.76 48.54
N SER A 425 -35.42 -41.19 47.33
CA SER A 425 -36.32 -41.83 46.37
C SER A 425 -36.87 -43.16 46.89
N LEU A 426 -36.03 -44.02 47.48
CA LEU A 426 -36.47 -45.29 48.08
C LEU A 426 -37.49 -45.07 49.18
N PHE A 427 -37.22 -44.15 50.11
CA PHE A 427 -38.14 -43.86 51.21
C PHE A 427 -39.42 -43.14 50.76
N SER A 428 -39.38 -42.41 49.64
CA SER A 428 -40.57 -41.78 49.04
C SER A 428 -41.54 -42.79 48.42
N MET A 429 -41.04 -43.93 47.90
CA MET A 429 -41.86 -44.97 47.28
C MET A 429 -42.51 -45.94 48.29
N CYS A 430 -42.07 -45.95 49.56
CA CYS A 430 -42.61 -46.79 50.62
C CYS A 430 -43.79 -46.15 51.39
N ARG A 431 -44.63 -45.36 50.72
CA ARG A 431 -45.82 -44.73 51.31
C ARG A 431 -47.10 -45.10 50.57
#